data_AF-A0A1H0X3W0-F1
#
_entry.id   AF-A0A1H0X3W0-F1
#
_cell.length_a   1.000
_cell.length_b   1.000
_cell.length_c   1.000
_cell.angle_alpha   90.00
_cell.angle_beta   90.00
_cell.angle_gamma   90.00
#
_symmetry.space_group_name_H-M   'P 1'
#
loop_
_entity.id
_entity.type
_entity.pdbx_description
1 polymer ?
#
loop_
_entity_poly.entity_id
_entity_poly.type
_entity_poly.pdbx_seq_one_letter_code
_entity_poly.pdbx_strand_id
1 'polypeptide(L)'
;MIIQELIKILKEKGVNDKLYTFDGASQEDKIVLQLSTNHYANNNDYKEWRVFYFERGVRYDEKVYFSENEACIDMLNRLIHYKTH
;
A
#
# COMPACT_ATOMS: atom_id res chain seq x y z
N MET A 1 4.69 12.88 -2.01
CA MET A 1 5.12 11.53 -2.40
C MET A 1 4.06 10.90 -3.27
N ILE A 2 4.37 10.61 -4.52
CA ILE A 2 3.56 9.76 -5.40
C ILE A 2 4.21 8.37 -5.52
N ILE A 3 3.50 7.40 -6.09
CA ILE A 3 3.99 6.02 -6.25
C ILE A 3 5.35 5.97 -6.95
N GLN A 4 5.58 6.79 -7.99
CA GLN A 4 6.88 6.81 -8.68
C GLN A 4 8.03 7.28 -7.78
N GLU A 5 7.79 8.24 -6.91
CA GLU A 5 8.78 8.71 -5.93
C GLU A 5 9.03 7.63 -4.87
N LEU A 6 7.99 6.94 -4.41
CA LEU A 6 8.11 5.82 -3.49
C LEU A 6 8.96 4.68 -4.09
N ILE A 7 8.70 4.29 -5.34
CA ILE A 7 9.49 3.25 -6.04
C ILE A 7 10.97 3.63 -6.07
N LYS A 8 11.29 4.89 -6.37
CA LYS A 8 12.67 5.38 -6.38
C LYS A 8 13.32 5.25 -5.00
N ILE A 9 12.64 5.69 -3.94
CA ILE A 9 13.13 5.62 -2.56
C ILE A 9 13.33 4.17 -2.11
N LEU A 10 12.40 3.26 -2.43
CA LEU A 10 12.52 1.84 -2.07
C LEU A 10 13.72 1.17 -2.76
N LYS A 11 13.97 1.50 -4.03
CA LYS A 11 15.16 1.05 -4.77
C LYS A 11 16.45 1.59 -4.15
N GLU A 12 16.50 2.89 -3.87
CA GLU A 12 17.66 3.53 -3.22
C GLU A 12 17.96 2.94 -1.83
N LYS A 13 16.93 2.52 -1.10
CA LYS A 13 17.06 1.86 0.21
C LYS A 13 17.34 0.35 0.15
N GLY A 14 17.42 -0.24 -1.05
CA GLY A 14 17.62 -1.69 -1.22
C GLY A 14 16.48 -2.51 -0.60
N VAL A 15 15.24 -2.02 -0.68
CA VAL A 15 14.06 -2.80 -0.29
C VAL A 15 13.77 -3.82 -1.39
N ASN A 16 13.65 -5.09 -0.99
CA ASN A 16 13.35 -6.18 -1.91
C ASN A 16 11.93 -6.01 -2.49
N ASP A 17 11.81 -6.01 -3.82
CA ASP A 17 10.56 -5.85 -4.56
C ASP A 17 9.56 -6.99 -4.30
N LYS A 18 10.04 -8.13 -3.81
CA LYS A 18 9.18 -9.23 -3.35
C LYS A 18 8.34 -8.89 -2.12
N LEU A 19 8.71 -7.86 -1.34
CA LEU A 19 8.01 -7.51 -0.11
C LEU A 19 6.80 -6.60 -0.33
N TYR A 20 6.58 -6.11 -1.55
CA TYR A 20 5.51 -5.16 -1.81
C TYR A 20 4.88 -5.26 -3.20
N THR A 21 3.70 -4.67 -3.35
CA THR A 21 3.03 -4.48 -4.65
C THR A 21 2.11 -3.26 -4.62
N PHE A 22 1.92 -2.65 -5.80
CA PHE A 22 1.01 -1.53 -6.03
C PHE A 22 -0.22 -1.93 -6.85
N ASP A 23 -0.26 -3.16 -7.34
CA ASP A 23 -1.24 -3.60 -8.34
C ASP A 23 -2.56 -4.05 -7.69
N GLY A 24 -2.68 -3.89 -6.37
CA GLY A 24 -3.83 -4.36 -5.58
C GLY A 24 -4.05 -5.86 -5.62
N ALA A 25 -3.12 -6.63 -6.19
CA ALA A 25 -3.18 -8.08 -6.26
C ALA A 25 -2.88 -8.66 -4.88
N SER A 26 -3.73 -9.60 -4.46
CA SER A 26 -3.56 -10.49 -3.31
C SER A 26 -2.34 -11.40 -3.51
N GLN A 27 -1.15 -10.81 -3.44
CA GLN A 27 0.11 -11.55 -3.47
C GLN A 27 0.53 -11.82 -2.03
N GLU A 28 0.64 -13.10 -1.73
CA GLU A 28 1.04 -13.63 -0.44
C GLU A 28 2.35 -13.01 0.06
N ASP A 29 2.41 -12.77 1.36
CA ASP A 29 3.54 -12.22 2.11
C ASP A 29 4.04 -10.85 1.63
N LYS A 30 3.11 -9.96 1.24
CA LYS A 30 3.43 -8.60 0.75
C LYS A 30 2.69 -7.49 1.46
N ILE A 31 3.35 -6.34 1.56
CA ILE A 31 2.70 -5.05 1.82
C ILE A 31 2.10 -4.54 0.51
N VAL A 32 0.79 -4.36 0.51
CA VAL A 32 0.00 -3.96 -0.66
C VAL A 32 -0.42 -2.50 -0.51
N LEU A 33 -0.21 -1.70 -1.56
CA LEU A 33 -0.89 -0.43 -1.77
C LEU A 33 -1.93 -0.61 -2.88
N GLN A 34 -3.21 -0.46 -2.55
CA GLN A 34 -4.32 -0.66 -3.48
C GLN A 34 -5.12 0.63 -3.66
N LEU A 35 -5.30 1.09 -4.89
CA LEU A 35 -6.30 2.10 -5.22
C LEU A 35 -7.66 1.42 -5.41
N SER A 36 -8.67 1.87 -4.66
CA SER A 36 -10.06 1.42 -4.81
C SER A 36 -10.94 2.60 -5.19
N THR A 37 -11.88 2.36 -6.10
CA THR A 37 -13.00 3.27 -6.35
C THR A 37 -14.22 2.74 -5.60
N ASN A 38 -14.82 3.56 -4.75
CA ASN A 38 -16.04 3.23 -4.00
C ASN A 38 -17.13 4.26 -4.33
N HIS A 39 -18.34 3.98 -3.87
CA HIS A 39 -19.51 4.81 -4.08
C HIS A 39 -20.05 5.32 -2.75
N TYR A 40 -20.31 6.62 -2.67
CA TYR A 40 -21.12 7.19 -1.59
C TYR A 40 -22.58 6.78 -1.76
N ALA A 41 -23.37 6.86 -0.68
CA ALA A 41 -24.80 6.58 -0.70
C ALA A 41 -25.60 7.51 -1.65
N ASN A 42 -25.03 8.65 -2.05
CA ASN A 42 -25.60 9.58 -3.02
C ASN A 42 -25.17 9.30 -4.48
N ASN A 43 -24.61 8.11 -4.77
CA ASN A 43 -24.10 7.68 -6.07
C ASN A 43 -22.89 8.47 -6.61
N ASN A 44 -22.18 9.22 -5.76
CA ASN A 44 -20.91 9.82 -6.16
C ASN A 44 -19.75 8.86 -5.93
N ASP A 45 -18.84 8.79 -6.90
CA ASP A 45 -17.63 7.99 -6.79
C ASP A 45 -16.57 8.71 -5.95
N TYR A 46 -15.84 7.95 -5.14
CA TYR A 46 -14.62 8.42 -4.49
C TYR A 46 -13.52 7.39 -4.60
N LYS A 47 -12.29 7.90 -4.57
CA LYS A 47 -11.09 7.07 -4.58
C LYS A 47 -10.51 7.02 -3.18
N GLU A 48 -10.08 5.84 -2.78
CA GLU A 48 -9.31 5.64 -1.57
C GLU A 48 -8.12 4.72 -1.84
N TRP A 49 -7.10 4.91 -1.05
CA TRP A 49 -5.89 4.12 -1.05
C TRP A 49 -5.89 3.23 0.19
N ARG A 50 -5.65 1.94 0.01
CA ARG A 50 -5.58 0.97 1.10
C ARG A 50 -4.15 0.47 1.23
N VAL A 51 -3.62 0.46 2.46
CA VAL A 51 -2.32 -0.12 2.78
C VAL A 51 -2.54 -1.26 3.77
N PHE A 52 -2.12 -2.47 3.41
CA PHE A 52 -2.28 -3.66 4.26
C PHE A 52 -1.16 -4.66 4.00
N TYR A 53 -0.92 -5.55 4.96
CA TYR A 53 -0.13 -6.77 4.74
C TYR A 53 -1.08 -7.90 4.32
N PHE A 54 -0.72 -8.67 3.31
CA PHE A 54 -1.55 -9.78 2.82
C PHE A 54 -0.86 -11.12 3.06
N GLU A 55 -1.47 -11.97 3.89
CA GLU A 55 -0.99 -13.32 4.19
C GLU A 55 -2.17 -14.28 4.36
N ARG A 56 -2.06 -15.43 3.70
CA ARG A 56 -2.99 -16.58 3.71
C ARG A 56 -4.43 -16.17 3.42
N GLY A 57 -4.64 -15.32 2.41
CA GLY A 57 -5.97 -14.82 2.07
C GLY A 57 -6.51 -13.71 2.99
N VAL A 58 -5.76 -13.28 4.01
CA VAL A 58 -6.20 -12.32 5.02
C VAL A 58 -5.44 -11.00 4.87
N ARG A 59 -6.16 -9.88 5.04
CA ARG A 59 -5.57 -8.54 5.12
C ARG A 59 -5.33 -8.17 6.58
N TYR A 60 -4.08 -7.85 6.91
CA TYR A 60 -3.66 -7.41 8.23
C TYR A 60 -3.28 -5.94 8.22
N ASP A 61 -3.51 -5.28 9.36
CA ASP A 61 -3.19 -3.88 9.60
C ASP A 61 -3.71 -2.93 8.50
N GLU A 62 -4.88 -3.22 7.94
CA GLU A 62 -5.45 -2.42 6.86
C GLU A 62 -5.71 -0.99 7.34
N LYS A 63 -5.21 -0.02 6.56
CA LYS A 63 -5.50 1.40 6.73
C LYS A 63 -5.96 2.00 5.42
N VAL A 64 -6.92 2.91 5.51
CA VAL A 64 -7.53 3.61 4.38
C VAL A 64 -7.11 5.08 4.41
N TYR A 65 -6.75 5.60 3.25
CA TYR A 65 -6.30 6.98 3.04
C TYR A 65 -7.02 7.59 1.84
N PHE A 66 -7.28 8.89 1.89
CA PHE A 66 -7.87 9.64 0.78
C PHE A 66 -6.82 10.41 -0.04
N SER A 67 -5.55 10.27 0.32
CA SER A 67 -4.41 10.89 -0.34
C SER A 67 -3.37 9.83 -0.70
N GLU A 68 -2.92 9.87 -1.95
CA GLU A 68 -1.81 9.01 -2.42
C GLU A 68 -0.56 9.23 -1.58
N ASN A 69 -0.31 10.49 -1.19
CA ASN A 69 0.85 10.86 -0.40
C ASN A 69 0.87 10.19 0.97
N GLU A 70 -0.25 10.20 1.68
CA GLU A 70 -0.34 9.60 3.00
C GLU A 70 -0.17 8.08 2.94
N ALA A 71 -0.81 7.44 1.95
CA ALA A 71 -0.71 6.01 1.74
C ALA A 71 0.72 5.58 1.36
N CYS A 72 1.39 6.35 0.49
CA CYS A 72 2.78 6.11 0.14
C CYS A 72 3.71 6.25 1.37
N ILE A 73 3.49 7.25 2.21
CA ILE A 73 4.29 7.45 3.43
C ILE A 73 4.08 6.29 4.42
N ASP A 74 2.85 5.84 4.64
CA ASP A 74 2.57 4.69 5.52
C ASP A 74 3.22 3.42 4.99
N MET A 75 3.09 3.13 3.70
CA MET A 75 3.74 1.98 3.07
C MET A 75 5.27 2.01 3.20
N LEU A 76 5.89 3.17 2.98
CA LEU A 76 7.33 3.35 3.16
C LEU A 76 7.76 3.04 4.60
N ASN A 77 7.04 3.60 5.57
CA ASN A 77 7.30 3.38 6.98
C ASN A 77 7.19 1.89 7.33
N ARG A 78 6.13 1.22 6.85
CA ARG A 78 5.99 -0.24 7.04
C ARG A 78 7.16 -0.98 6.44
N LEU A 79 7.55 -0.73 5.19
CA LEU A 79 8.65 -1.45 4.54
C LEU A 79 10.03 -1.23 5.18
N ILE A 80 10.24 -0.06 5.80
CA ILE A 80 11.47 0.24 6.54
C ILE A 80 11.47 -0.44 7.91
N HIS A 81 10.32 -0.51 8.59
CA HIS A 81 10.21 -1.02 9.97
C HIS A 81 9.85 -2.52 10.08
N TYR A 82 9.19 -3.11 9.08
CA TYR A 82 8.84 -4.55 9.05
C TYR A 82 10.05 -5.47 8.85
N LYS A 83 11.25 -4.96 8.57
CA LYS A 83 12.51 -5.73 8.46
C LYS A 83 13.03 -6.31 9.80
N THR A 84 12.21 -6.40 10.85
CA THR A 84 12.68 -6.64 12.22
C THR A 84 12.02 -7.80 12.97
N HIS A 85 11.35 -8.74 12.29
CA HIS A 85 10.87 -9.99 12.92
C HIS A 85 11.40 -11.20 12.17
#